data_AF-A0A7S4VLV2-F1
#
_entry.id   AF-A0A7S4VLV2-F1
#
_cell.length_a   1.000
_cell.length_b   1.000
_cell.length_c   1.000
_cell.angle_alpha   90.00
_cell.angle_beta   90.00
_cell.angle_gamma   90.00
#
_symmetry.space_group_name_H-M   'P 1'
#
loop_
_entity.id
_entity.type
_entity.pdbx_description
1 polymer ?
#
loop_
_entity_poly.entity_id
_entity_poly.type
_entity_poly.pdbx_seq_one_letter_code
_entity_poly.pdbx_strand_id
1 'polypeptide(L)'
;ADIGIAMGRGGTDVAKEAADVVLADDNFTTITKAVAEGKGIFFNIRNFLAFQLSTSFAALSIESVATLFGLPSPLNAMQILWINIIMDGPPAQSLGVEPVDERILSARPRKASDPILTRALLFRAITSAALIMFLTLKVFSNELGES
;
A
#
# COMPACT_ATOMS: atom_id res chain seq x y z
N ALA A 1 3.27 -12.31 -25.75
CA ALA A 1 3.08 -10.92 -25.28
C ALA A 1 2.71 -11.00 -23.80
N ASP A 2 3.10 -10.02 -22.99
CA ASP A 2 2.77 -10.04 -21.56
C ASP A 2 1.28 -9.71 -21.29
N ILE A 3 0.61 -9.07 -22.26
CA ILE A 3 -0.84 -8.79 -22.26
C ILE A 3 -1.35 -8.92 -23.71
N GLY A 4 -2.26 -9.86 -23.97
CA GLY A 4 -2.96 -10.03 -25.26
C GLY A 4 -4.21 -9.15 -25.36
N ILE A 5 -4.41 -8.49 -26.50
CA ILE A 5 -5.55 -7.59 -26.74
C ILE A 5 -6.35 -8.09 -27.95
N ALA A 6 -7.65 -8.27 -27.78
CA ALA A 6 -8.58 -8.62 -28.86
C ALA A 6 -9.66 -7.55 -29.10
N MET A 7 -10.14 -7.47 -30.33
CA MET A 7 -11.23 -6.57 -30.73
C MET A 7 -12.57 -7.21 -30.39
N GLY A 8 -13.48 -6.46 -29.76
CA GLY A 8 -14.78 -6.95 -29.32
C GLY A 8 -15.76 -7.14 -30.48
N ARG A 9 -15.78 -6.24 -31.47
CA ARG A 9 -16.70 -6.29 -32.61
C ARG A 9 -16.09 -6.98 -33.82
N GLY A 10 -14.87 -6.61 -34.19
CA GLY A 10 -14.14 -7.13 -35.35
C GLY A 10 -13.30 -8.37 -35.07
N GLY A 11 -13.14 -8.76 -33.80
CA GLY A 11 -12.36 -9.94 -33.43
C GLY A 11 -13.15 -11.24 -33.52
N THR A 12 -12.45 -12.32 -33.89
CA THR A 12 -13.00 -13.68 -33.83
C THR A 12 -13.17 -14.12 -32.37
N ASP A 13 -14.13 -15.00 -32.11
CA ASP A 13 -14.37 -15.45 -30.73
C ASP A 13 -13.18 -16.23 -30.17
N VAL A 14 -12.43 -16.94 -31.03
CA VAL A 14 -11.16 -17.59 -30.66
C VAL A 14 -10.12 -16.57 -30.20
N ALA A 15 -10.04 -15.39 -30.83
CA ALA A 15 -9.13 -14.34 -30.42
C ALA A 15 -9.55 -13.67 -29.10
N LYS A 16 -10.86 -13.54 -28.84
CA LYS A 16 -11.39 -12.99 -27.58
C LYS A 16 -11.14 -13.91 -26.40
N GLU A 17 -11.37 -15.21 -26.57
CA GLU A 17 -11.13 -16.24 -25.54
C GLU A 17 -9.63 -16.39 -25.20
N ALA A 18 -8.75 -16.11 -26.15
CA ALA A 18 -7.30 -16.20 -25.97
C ALA A 18 -6.65 -14.90 -25.45
N ALA A 19 -7.39 -13.80 -25.30
CA ALA A 19 -6.86 -12.49 -24.93
C ALA A 19 -7.10 -12.17 -23.45
N ASP A 20 -6.16 -11.44 -22.84
CA ASP A 20 -6.28 -10.94 -21.46
C ASP A 20 -7.22 -9.74 -21.37
N VAL A 21 -7.32 -8.95 -22.46
CA VAL A 21 -8.17 -7.76 -22.55
C VAL A 21 -8.93 -7.74 -23.86
N VAL A 22 -10.25 -7.48 -23.80
CA VAL A 22 -11.11 -7.33 -24.98
C VAL A 22 -11.60 -5.89 -25.09
N LEU A 23 -11.34 -5.24 -26.22
CA LEU A 23 -11.81 -3.88 -26.51
C LEU A 23 -13.25 -3.92 -27.01
N ALA A 24 -14.20 -3.68 -26.11
CA ALA A 24 -15.64 -3.73 -26.43
C ALA A 24 -16.07 -2.77 -27.57
N ASP A 25 -15.31 -1.68 -27.78
CA ASP A 25 -15.61 -0.62 -28.74
C ASP A 25 -14.69 -0.61 -29.97
N ASP A 26 -13.74 -1.55 -30.07
CA ASP A 26 -12.74 -1.62 -31.15
C ASP A 26 -11.89 -0.34 -31.30
N ASN A 27 -11.75 0.45 -30.23
CA ASN A 27 -11.04 1.72 -30.27
C ASN A 27 -9.68 1.64 -29.58
N PHE A 28 -8.61 1.91 -30.33
CA PHE A 28 -7.25 1.96 -29.79
C PHE A 28 -7.07 3.03 -28.69
N THR A 29 -7.87 4.09 -28.67
CA THR A 29 -7.84 5.09 -27.59
C THR A 29 -8.28 4.52 -26.24
N THR A 30 -9.04 3.42 -26.23
CA THR A 30 -9.42 2.72 -25.00
C THR A 30 -8.22 2.03 -24.36
N ILE A 31 -7.23 1.59 -25.16
CA ILE A 31 -5.98 1.03 -24.64
C ILE A 31 -5.20 2.09 -23.86
N THR A 32 -5.05 3.30 -24.41
CA THR A 32 -4.27 4.35 -23.74
C THR A 32 -4.94 4.82 -22.44
N LYS A 33 -6.28 4.86 -22.41
CA LYS A 33 -7.07 5.10 -21.19
C LYS A 33 -6.89 3.98 -20.16
N ALA A 34 -6.97 2.71 -20.57
CA ALA A 34 -6.76 1.56 -19.70
C ALA A 34 -5.35 1.54 -19.10
N VAL A 35 -4.32 1.91 -19.88
CA VAL A 35 -2.95 2.07 -19.37
C VAL A 35 -2.86 3.19 -18.35
N ALA A 36 -3.52 4.33 -18.59
CA ALA A 36 -3.56 5.44 -17.64
C ALA A 36 -4.24 5.05 -16.32
N GLU A 37 -5.36 4.33 -16.40
CA GLU A 37 -6.08 3.80 -15.24
C GLU A 37 -5.25 2.79 -14.45
N GLY A 38 -4.57 1.85 -15.14
CA GLY A 38 -3.67 0.89 -14.52
C GLY A 38 -2.50 1.55 -13.78
N LYS A 39 -1.95 2.65 -14.30
CA LYS A 39 -0.94 3.46 -13.59
C LYS A 39 -1.50 4.07 -12.30
N GLY A 40 -2.76 4.48 -12.30
CA GLY A 40 -3.46 4.99 -11.14
C GLY A 40 -3.67 3.94 -10.06
N ILE A 41 -4.21 2.78 -10.43
CA ILE A 41 -4.41 1.65 -9.52
C ILE A 41 -3.09 1.24 -8.85
N PHE A 42 -2.01 1.13 -9.63
CA PHE A 42 -0.70 0.76 -9.07
C PHE A 42 -0.15 1.80 -8.08
N PHE A 43 -0.35 3.09 -8.35
CA PHE A 43 0.04 4.16 -7.43
C PHE A 43 -0.71 4.03 -6.09
N ASN A 44 -2.02 3.82 -6.16
CA ASN A 44 -2.88 3.64 -4.99
C ASN A 44 -2.48 2.41 -4.17
N ILE A 45 -2.18 1.27 -4.82
CA ILE A 45 -1.66 0.06 -4.15
C ILE A 45 -0.35 0.36 -3.42
N ARG A 46 0.57 1.11 -4.03
CA ARG A 46 1.85 1.43 -3.40
C ARG A 46 1.69 2.32 -2.17
N ASN A 47 0.79 3.30 -2.22
CA ASN A 47 0.47 4.13 -1.06
C ASN A 47 -0.24 3.33 0.03
N PHE A 48 -1.13 2.41 -0.34
CA PHE A 48 -1.75 1.49 0.60
C PHE A 48 -0.72 0.60 1.30
N LEU A 49 0.16 -0.07 0.56
CA LEU A 49 1.22 -0.91 1.13
C LEU A 49 2.15 -0.11 2.03
N ALA A 50 2.45 1.13 1.65
CA ALA A 50 3.25 2.05 2.46
C ALA A 50 2.63 2.34 3.82
N PHE A 51 1.33 2.64 3.82
CA PHE A 51 0.57 2.88 5.03
C PHE A 51 0.50 1.63 5.90
N GLN A 52 0.15 0.48 5.31
CA GLN A 52 0.03 -0.79 6.03
C GLN A 52 1.34 -1.20 6.70
N LEU A 53 2.44 -1.19 5.96
CA LEU A 53 3.76 -1.55 6.49
C LEU A 53 4.24 -0.59 7.57
N SER A 54 3.99 0.71 7.40
CA SER A 54 4.31 1.70 8.44
C SER A 54 3.58 1.39 9.74
N THR A 55 2.29 1.06 9.67
CA THR A 55 1.49 0.85 10.89
C THR A 55 1.75 -0.51 11.52
N SER A 56 1.89 -1.58 10.73
CA SER A 56 2.31 -2.89 11.26
C SER A 56 3.67 -2.80 11.93
N PHE A 57 4.63 -2.07 11.35
CA PHE A 57 5.95 -1.88 11.94
C PHE A 57 5.89 -1.05 13.24
N ALA A 58 5.05 0.00 13.29
CA ALA A 58 4.84 0.77 14.51
C ALA A 58 4.23 -0.08 15.64
N ALA A 59 3.19 -0.85 15.35
CA ALA A 59 2.55 -1.74 16.32
C ALA A 59 3.53 -2.79 16.86
N LEU A 60 4.29 -3.45 15.98
CA LEU A 60 5.32 -4.42 16.38
C LEU A 60 6.43 -3.78 17.20
N SER A 61 6.85 -2.55 16.85
CA SER A 61 7.89 -1.84 17.60
C SER A 61 7.43 -1.51 19.02
N ILE A 62 6.18 -1.08 19.19
CA ILE A 62 5.59 -0.78 20.50
C ILE A 62 5.51 -2.05 21.36
N GLU A 63 4.99 -3.15 20.81
CA GLU A 63 4.90 -4.43 21.53
C GLU A 63 6.28 -5.01 21.89
N SER A 64 7.25 -4.89 20.98
CA SER A 64 8.63 -5.33 21.23
C SER A 64 9.27 -4.55 22.37
N VAL A 65 9.07 -3.23 22.40
CA VAL A 65 9.57 -2.37 23.48
C VAL A 65 8.88 -2.72 24.80
N ALA A 66 7.54 -2.81 24.83
CA ALA A 66 6.81 -3.17 26.05
C ALA A 66 7.27 -4.50 26.65
N THR A 67 7.47 -5.51 25.80
CA THR A 67 7.96 -6.84 26.21
C THR A 67 9.40 -6.79 26.73
N LEU A 68 10.29 -6.03 26.08
CA LEU A 68 11.69 -5.89 26.49
C LEU A 68 11.85 -5.22 27.86
N PHE A 69 10.96 -4.29 28.20
CA PHE A 69 10.97 -3.59 29.49
C PHE A 69 10.13 -4.26 30.58
N GLY A 70 9.53 -5.43 30.31
CA GLY A 70 8.71 -6.15 31.27
C GLY A 70 7.41 -5.43 31.65
N LEU A 71 6.97 -4.47 30.82
CA LEU A 71 5.70 -3.78 31.00
C LEU A 71 4.54 -4.73 30.69
N PRO A 72 3.38 -4.59 31.37
CA PRO A 72 2.19 -5.30 30.95
C PRO A 72 1.88 -4.93 29.49
N SER A 73 1.61 -5.95 28.68
CA SER A 73 1.30 -5.80 27.25
C SER A 73 0.28 -4.68 27.06
N PRO A 74 0.60 -3.59 26.35
CA PRO A 74 -0.26 -2.42 26.24
C PRO A 74 -1.54 -2.75 25.46
N LEU A 75 -1.50 -3.78 24.61
CA LEU A 75 -2.65 -4.29 23.87
C LEU A 75 -2.83 -5.79 24.12
N ASN A 76 -4.09 -6.21 24.28
CA ASN A 76 -4.51 -7.61 24.30
C ASN A 76 -4.54 -8.17 22.86
N ALA A 77 -4.28 -9.46 22.67
CA ALA A 77 -4.39 -10.16 21.38
C ALA A 77 -5.70 -9.86 20.62
N MET A 78 -6.82 -9.75 21.34
CA MET A 78 -8.10 -9.38 20.73
C MET A 78 -8.14 -7.94 20.22
N GLN A 79 -7.49 -7.00 20.92
CA GLN A 79 -7.39 -5.59 20.49
C GLN A 79 -6.51 -5.46 19.25
N ILE A 80 -5.41 -6.23 19.16
CA ILE A 80 -4.55 -6.28 17.97
C ILE A 80 -5.33 -6.77 16.75
N LEU A 81 -6.12 -7.85 16.90
CA LEU A 81 -7.00 -8.34 15.82
C LEU A 81 -8.03 -7.30 15.39
N TRP A 82 -8.67 -6.61 16.35
CA TRP A 82 -9.61 -5.54 16.04
C TRP A 82 -8.98 -4.38 15.29
N ILE A 83 -7.77 -3.96 15.67
CA ILE A 83 -7.02 -2.90 15.00
C ILE A 83 -6.72 -3.32 13.55
N ASN A 84 -6.24 -4.55 13.32
CA ASN A 84 -5.97 -5.04 11.96
C ASN A 84 -7.23 -5.02 11.08
N ILE A 85 -8.37 -5.49 11.60
CA ILE A 85 -9.63 -5.53 10.83
C ILE A 85 -10.13 -4.10 10.50
N ILE A 86 -10.10 -3.19 11.47
CA ILE A 86 -10.54 -1.79 11.26
C ILE A 86 -9.56 -1.05 10.34
N MET A 87 -8.27 -1.35 10.39
CA MET A 87 -7.27 -0.74 9.52
C MET A 87 -7.37 -1.21 8.07
N ASP A 88 -7.69 -2.48 7.86
CA ASP A 88 -7.72 -3.08 6.52
C ASP A 88 -8.96 -2.66 5.72
N GLY A 89 -10.03 -2.18 6.36
CA GLY A 89 -11.27 -1.85 5.68
C GLY A 89 -11.31 -0.42 5.11
N PRO A 90 -11.72 0.59 5.89
CA PRO A 90 -11.97 1.93 5.38
C PRO A 90 -10.75 2.65 4.75
N PRO A 91 -9.54 2.59 5.33
CA PRO A 91 -8.35 3.18 4.72
C PRO A 91 -7.97 2.51 3.39
N ALA A 92 -8.04 1.18 3.29
CA ALA A 92 -7.71 0.46 2.06
C ALA A 92 -8.67 0.81 0.92
N GLN A 93 -9.96 0.88 1.23
CA GLN A 93 -11.00 1.30 0.27
C GLN A 93 -10.81 2.76 -0.15
N SER A 94 -10.53 3.65 0.80
CA SER A 94 -10.38 5.09 0.53
C SER A 94 -9.13 5.42 -0.27
N LEU A 95 -8.00 4.76 0.02
CA LEU A 95 -6.75 4.94 -0.73
C LEU A 95 -6.81 4.29 -2.12
N GLY A 96 -7.63 3.25 -2.31
CA GLY A 96 -7.86 2.62 -3.61
C GLY A 96 -8.54 3.52 -4.63
N VAL A 97 -9.36 4.48 -4.17
CA VAL A 97 -10.14 5.40 -5.02
C VAL A 97 -9.60 6.84 -5.03
N GLU A 98 -8.41 7.05 -4.45
CA GLU A 98 -7.83 8.39 -4.36
C GLU A 98 -7.52 8.92 -5.77
N PRO A 99 -7.88 10.18 -6.09
CA PRO A 99 -7.64 10.76 -7.39
C PRO A 99 -6.14 10.81 -7.67
N VAL A 100 -5.75 10.22 -8.79
CA VAL A 100 -4.36 10.09 -9.20
C VAL A 100 -3.92 11.39 -9.88
N ASP A 101 -2.80 11.96 -9.43
CA ASP A 101 -2.22 13.18 -9.99
C ASP A 101 -1.89 13.00 -11.48
N GLU A 102 -2.28 13.95 -12.33
CA GLU A 102 -2.01 13.95 -13.78
C GLU A 102 -0.51 13.82 -14.11
N ARG A 103 0.37 14.25 -13.19
CA ARG A 103 1.82 14.07 -13.31
C ARG A 103 2.22 12.59 -13.30
N ILE A 104 1.48 11.75 -12.59
CA ILE A 104 1.69 10.29 -12.56
C ILE A 104 1.19 9.67 -13.85
N LEU A 105 0.06 10.15 -14.37
CA LEU A 105 -0.51 9.69 -15.64
C LEU A 105 0.39 10.04 -16.83
N SER A 106 1.06 11.20 -16.80
CA SER A 106 2.03 11.66 -17.82
C SER A 106 3.46 11.13 -17.63
N ALA A 107 3.78 10.55 -16.46
CA ALA A 107 5.11 9.97 -16.21
C ALA A 107 5.42 8.78 -17.15
N ARG A 108 6.70 8.49 -17.37
CA ARG A 108 7.11 7.31 -18.17
C ARG A 108 6.63 6.00 -17.53
N PRO A 109 6.35 4.95 -18.32
CA PRO A 109 6.05 3.64 -17.79
C PRO A 109 7.18 3.18 -16.85
N ARG A 110 6.76 2.67 -15.70
CA ARG A 110 7.67 2.08 -14.70
C ARG A 110 8.30 0.81 -15.26
N LYS A 111 9.52 0.49 -14.84
CA LYS A 111 10.11 -0.82 -15.16
C LYS A 111 9.51 -1.89 -14.24
N ALA A 112 9.26 -3.08 -14.77
CA ALA A 112 8.79 -4.22 -13.97
C ALA A 112 9.75 -4.56 -12.81
N SER A 113 11.04 -4.24 -12.95
CA SER A 113 12.08 -4.45 -11.94
C SER A 113 12.10 -3.41 -10.81
N ASP A 114 11.33 -2.32 -10.91
CA ASP A 114 11.38 -1.29 -9.89
C ASP A 114 10.79 -1.83 -8.57
N PRO A 115 11.38 -1.52 -7.40
CA PRO A 115 10.88 -2.00 -6.12
C PRO A 115 9.61 -1.27 -5.69
N ILE A 116 8.57 -2.01 -5.28
CA ILE A 116 7.27 -1.44 -4.86
C ILE A 116 7.49 -0.53 -3.63
N LEU A 117 8.26 -1.02 -2.67
CA LEU A 117 8.73 -0.25 -1.51
C LEU A 117 9.98 0.54 -1.87
N THR A 118 9.87 1.86 -1.85
CA THR A 118 11.00 2.74 -2.18
C THR A 118 11.75 3.11 -0.92
N ARG A 119 13.07 3.31 -1.05
CA ARG A 119 13.94 3.68 0.07
C ARG A 119 13.43 4.89 0.85
N ALA A 120 12.88 5.90 0.19
CA ALA A 120 12.27 7.06 0.85
C ALA A 120 11.11 6.69 1.78
N LEU A 121 10.32 5.69 1.40
CA LEU A 121 9.15 5.24 2.12
C LEU A 121 9.54 4.38 3.34
N LEU A 122 10.51 3.48 3.13
CA LEU A 122 11.20 2.78 4.21
C LEU A 122 11.86 3.74 5.20
N PHE A 123 12.56 4.77 4.70
CA PHE A 123 13.23 5.76 5.55
C PHE A 123 12.21 6.52 6.41
N ARG A 124 11.09 6.96 5.82
CA ARG A 124 9.98 7.59 6.57
C ARG A 124 9.42 6.67 7.64
N ALA A 125 9.12 5.42 7.31
CA ALA A 125 8.60 4.44 8.27
C ALA A 125 9.59 4.20 9.43
N ILE A 126 10.87 4.01 9.12
CA ILE A 126 11.93 3.82 10.12
C ILE A 126 12.08 5.07 10.99
N THR A 127 12.08 6.28 10.42
CA THR A 127 12.18 7.52 11.21
C THR A 127 10.96 7.73 12.12
N SER A 128 9.75 7.44 11.64
CA SER A 128 8.53 7.53 12.45
C SER A 128 8.56 6.52 13.59
N ALA A 129 8.98 5.27 13.32
CA ALA A 129 9.12 4.24 14.33
C ALA A 129 10.22 4.57 15.35
N ALA A 130 11.35 5.12 14.92
CA ALA A 130 12.41 5.59 15.79
C ALA A 130 11.96 6.74 16.70
N LEU A 131 11.16 7.69 16.15
CA LEU A 131 10.56 8.77 16.94
C LEU A 131 9.60 8.23 18.00
N ILE A 132 8.72 7.30 17.62
CA ILE A 132 7.78 6.66 18.56
C ILE A 132 8.57 5.92 19.65
N MET A 133 9.56 5.10 19.26
CA MET A 133 10.42 4.37 20.19
C MET A 133 11.14 5.31 21.17
N PHE A 134 11.71 6.41 20.66
CA PHE A 134 12.40 7.40 21.49
C PHE A 134 11.43 8.10 22.46
N LEU A 135 10.22 8.47 22.00
CA LEU A 135 9.20 9.05 22.84
C LEU A 135 8.78 8.09 23.96
N THR A 136 8.52 6.83 23.62
CA THR A 136 8.12 5.80 24.59
C THR A 136 9.20 5.56 25.63
N LEU A 137 10.47 5.43 25.21
CA LEU A 137 11.60 5.30 26.12
C LEU A 137 11.74 6.50 27.07
N LYS A 138 11.56 7.73 26.55
CA LYS A 138 11.69 8.94 27.35
C LYS A 138 10.54 9.12 28.35
N VAL A 139 9.32 8.77 27.96
CA VAL A 139 8.15 8.76 28.85
C VAL A 139 8.37 7.74 29.96
N PHE A 140 8.86 6.55 29.62
CA PHE A 140 9.14 5.49 30.58
C PHE A 140 10.27 5.84 31.56
N SER A 141 11.35 6.49 31.10
CA SER A 141 12.42 6.95 32.02
C SER A 141 11.94 8.02 32.98
N ASN A 142 10.97 8.86 32.57
CA ASN A 142 10.38 9.86 33.45
C ASN A 142 9.48 9.22 34.51
N GLU A 143 8.66 8.24 34.14
CA GLU A 143 7.77 7.51 35.08
C GLU A 143 8.57 6.71 36.13
N LEU A 144 9.69 6.06 35.73
CA LEU A 144 10.58 5.36 36.66
C LEU A 144 11.43 6.29 37.53
N GLY A 145 11.56 7.56 37.17
CA GLY A 145 12.29 8.58 37.95
C GLY A 145 11.47 9.20 39.08
N GLU A 146 10.16 8.95 39.11
CA GLU A 146 9.24 9.45 40.15
C GLU A 146 8.87 8.40 41.22
N SER A 147 9.47 7.19 41.20
CA SER A 147 9.45 6.22 42.33
C SER A 147 10.77 6.19 43.09
#